data_AF-J2IEJ0-F1
#
_entry.id   AF-J2IEJ0-F1
#
_cell.length_a   1.000
_cell.length_b   1.000
_cell.length_c   1.000
_cell.angle_alpha   90.00
_cell.angle_beta   90.00
_cell.angle_gamma   90.00
#
_symmetry.space_group_name_H-M   'P 1'
#
loop_
_entity.id
_entity.type
_entity.pdbx_description
1 polymer ?
#
loop_
_entity_poly.entity_id
_entity_poly.type
_entity_poly.pdbx_seq_one_letter_code
_entity_poly.pdbx_strand_id
1 'polypeptide(L)'
;MSKVDKRKNINNDDPRRVALGQWVREQRMAKGYTMRDMAAKSGRPHSYFGKIEQAQRGLDLLEFIDMCNWLDVSPMKSFLSVQVSFKQQS
;
A
#
# COMPACT_ATOMS: atom_id res chain seq x y z
N MET A 1 17.30 -0.08 22.14
CA MET A 1 17.67 0.33 20.76
C MET A 1 18.08 -0.91 19.97
N SER A 2 17.37 -1.18 18.87
CA SER A 2 17.75 -2.04 17.73
C SER A 2 17.80 -3.56 17.92
N LYS A 3 16.87 -4.26 17.24
CA LYS A 3 17.14 -5.15 16.09
C LYS A 3 15.85 -5.92 15.76
N VAL A 4 14.82 -5.24 15.26
CA VAL A 4 13.72 -5.93 14.56
C VAL A 4 14.08 -5.89 13.08
N ASP A 5 14.61 -7.02 12.66
CA ASP A 5 14.75 -7.55 11.30
C ASP A 5 14.90 -6.57 10.13
N LYS A 6 16.10 -6.63 9.53
CA LYS A 6 16.32 -6.24 8.14
C LYS A 6 15.29 -6.98 7.27
N ARG A 7 14.17 -6.32 6.93
CA ARG A 7 13.19 -6.84 5.97
C ARG A 7 13.98 -7.24 4.72
N LYS A 8 14.08 -8.56 4.49
CA LYS A 8 14.77 -9.22 3.37
C LYS A 8 14.47 -8.50 2.06
N ASN A 9 15.47 -8.43 1.17
CA ASN A 9 15.37 -7.85 -0.18
C ASN A 9 13.96 -8.06 -0.76
N ILE A 10 13.20 -6.98 -0.82
CA ILE A 10 11.89 -6.95 -1.43
C ILE A 10 12.14 -7.05 -2.93
N ASN A 11 11.75 -8.17 -3.55
CA ASN A 11 11.71 -8.24 -5.01
C ASN A 11 10.63 -7.24 -5.46
N ASN A 12 11.08 -6.10 -5.98
CA ASN A 12 10.21 -5.04 -6.49
C ASN A 12 9.40 -5.49 -7.70
N ASP A 13 9.76 -6.62 -8.31
CA ASP A 13 9.18 -7.14 -9.55
C ASP A 13 8.13 -8.24 -9.33
N ASP A 14 7.76 -8.57 -8.08
CA ASP A 14 6.63 -9.50 -7.84
C ASP A 14 5.33 -8.86 -8.36
N PRO A 15 4.65 -9.44 -9.37
CA PRO A 15 3.44 -8.85 -9.96
C PRO A 15 2.35 -8.54 -8.93
N ARG A 16 2.26 -9.33 -7.85
CA ARG A 16 1.30 -9.12 -6.76
C ARG A 16 1.63 -7.87 -5.95
N ARG A 17 2.92 -7.55 -5.76
CA ARG A 17 3.36 -6.31 -5.09
C ARG A 17 3.08 -5.09 -5.97
N VAL A 18 3.35 -5.21 -7.26
CA VAL A 18 3.04 -4.16 -8.24
C VAL A 18 1.53 -3.90 -8.27
N ALA A 19 0.71 -4.94 -8.34
CA ALA A 19 -0.74 -4.84 -8.31
C ALA A 19 -1.25 -4.20 -7.01
N LEU A 20 -0.68 -4.56 -5.84
CA LEU A 20 -1.04 -3.91 -4.58
C LEU A 20 -0.66 -2.42 -4.57
N GLY A 21 0.54 -2.08 -5.04
CA GLY A 21 0.99 -0.68 -5.13
C GLY A 21 0.12 0.15 -6.07
N GLN A 22 -0.24 -0.42 -7.23
CA GLN A 22 -1.16 0.20 -8.18
C GLN A 22 -2.56 0.39 -7.56
N TRP A 23 -3.10 -0.63 -6.88
CA TRP A 23 -4.39 -0.52 -6.21
C TRP A 23 -4.39 0.61 -5.16
N VAL A 24 -3.33 0.72 -4.33
CA VAL A 24 -3.20 1.82 -3.35
C VAL A 24 -3.23 3.19 -4.05
N ARG A 25 -2.50 3.32 -5.16
CA ARG A 25 -2.46 4.55 -5.96
C ARG A 25 -3.83 4.91 -6.52
N GLU A 26 -4.54 3.93 -7.08
CA GLU A 26 -5.88 4.11 -7.65
C GLU A 26 -6.88 4.57 -6.60
N GLN A 27 -6.92 3.93 -5.44
CA GLN A 27 -7.80 4.34 -4.34
C GLN A 27 -7.47 5.77 -3.86
N ARG A 28 -6.18 6.10 -3.75
CA ARG A 28 -5.74 7.44 -3.34
C ARG A 28 -6.20 8.51 -4.33
N MET A 29 -6.00 8.27 -5.62
CA MET A 29 -6.39 9.20 -6.69
C MET A 29 -7.92 9.31 -6.79
N ALA A 30 -8.66 8.21 -6.61
CA ALA A 30 -10.13 8.22 -6.63
C ALA A 30 -10.72 9.10 -5.50
N LYS A 31 -10.02 9.23 -4.38
CA LYS A 31 -10.36 10.13 -3.27
C LYS A 31 -9.83 11.56 -3.44
N GLY A 32 -9.08 11.84 -4.52
CA GLY A 32 -8.46 13.14 -4.77
C GLY A 32 -7.28 13.47 -3.84
N TYR A 33 -6.71 12.49 -3.14
CA TYR A 33 -5.61 12.72 -2.21
C TYR A 33 -4.27 12.74 -2.93
N THR A 34 -3.39 13.67 -2.55
CA THR A 34 -1.96 13.63 -2.86
C THR A 34 -1.22 12.75 -1.85
N MET A 35 0.03 12.38 -2.13
CA MET A 35 0.87 11.71 -1.12
C MET A 35 1.15 12.60 0.10
N ARG A 36 1.09 13.94 -0.05
CA ARG A 36 1.25 14.88 1.07
C ARG A 36 0.01 14.88 1.96
N ASP A 37 -1.18 14.75 1.39
CA ASP A 37 -2.41 14.60 2.17
C ASP A 37 -2.41 13.30 2.97
N MET A 38 -1.95 12.20 2.35
CA MET A 38 -1.75 10.94 3.06
C MET A 38 -0.71 11.07 4.18
N ALA A 39 0.37 11.82 3.97
CA ALA A 39 1.37 12.09 5.00
C ALA A 39 0.77 12.86 6.19
N ALA A 40 -0.03 13.89 5.92
CA ALA A 40 -0.73 14.65 6.95
C ALA A 40 -1.71 13.79 7.77
N LYS A 41 -2.45 12.89 7.10
CA LYS A 41 -3.39 11.98 7.77
C LYS A 41 -2.72 10.90 8.62
N SER A 42 -1.59 10.37 8.15
CA SER A 42 -0.96 9.17 8.72
C SER A 42 0.17 9.46 9.70
N GLY A 43 0.72 10.68 9.68
CA GLY A 43 2.00 10.99 10.33
C GLY A 43 3.21 10.30 9.71
N ARG A 44 3.06 9.60 8.57
CA ARG A 44 4.15 8.97 7.83
C ARG A 44 4.71 9.94 6.77
N PRO A 45 6.02 9.90 6.46
CA PRO A 45 6.57 10.72 5.37
C PRO A 45 5.88 10.41 4.03
N HIS A 46 5.71 11.40 3.15
CA HIS A 46 5.11 11.17 1.82
C HIS A 46 5.83 10.07 1.00
N SER A 47 7.14 9.91 1.21
CA SER A 47 7.96 8.87 0.59
C SER A 47 7.60 7.45 1.02
N TYR A 48 6.93 7.28 2.16
CA TYR A 48 6.34 6.00 2.59
C TYR A 48 5.32 5.51 1.55
N PHE A 49 4.38 6.37 1.17
CA PHE A 49 3.35 6.07 0.18
C PHE A 49 3.95 5.85 -1.20
N GLY A 50 4.88 6.71 -1.62
CA GLY A 50 5.57 6.57 -2.90
C GLY A 50 6.29 5.22 -3.04
N LYS A 51 6.98 4.76 -1.99
CA LYS A 51 7.64 3.44 -2.00
C LYS A 51 6.66 2.27 -2.08
N ILE A 52 5.47 2.39 -1.50
CA ILE A 52 4.42 1.36 -1.59
C ILE A 52 3.81 1.35 -2.99
N GLU A 53 3.46 2.52 -3.54
CA GLU A 53 2.89 2.64 -4.88
C GLU A 53 3.85 2.14 -5.97
N GLN A 54 5.16 2.23 -5.74
CA GLN A 54 6.21 1.75 -6.64
C GLN A 54 6.67 0.32 -6.33
N ALA A 55 5.97 -0.41 -5.46
CA ALA A 55 6.32 -1.76 -4.99
C ALA A 55 7.70 -1.92 -4.32
N GLN A 56 8.41 -0.81 -4.05
CA GLN A 56 9.70 -0.77 -3.35
C GLN A 56 9.59 -1.12 -1.86
N ARG A 57 8.36 -1.07 -1.31
CA ARG A 57 8.04 -1.42 0.06
C ARG A 57 6.72 -2.17 0.09
N GLY A 58 6.69 -3.29 0.81
CA GLY A 58 5.42 -4.00 1.09
C GLY A 58 4.60 -3.31 2.17
N LEU A 59 3.39 -3.83 2.35
CA LEU A 59 2.55 -3.61 3.52
C LEU A 59 2.40 -4.94 4.24
N ASP A 60 2.60 -4.96 5.57
CA ASP A 60 2.07 -6.07 6.36
C ASP A 60 0.56 -5.89 6.60
N LEU A 61 -0.08 -6.85 7.26
CA LEU A 61 -1.54 -6.86 7.44
C LEU A 61 -2.03 -5.64 8.23
N LEU A 62 -1.30 -5.22 9.28
CA LEU A 62 -1.71 -4.07 10.09
C LEU A 62 -1.50 -2.78 9.31
N GLU A 63 -0.37 -2.65 8.61
CA GLU A 63 -0.10 -1.51 7.73
C GLU A 63 -1.12 -1.42 6.58
N PHE A 64 -1.65 -2.55 6.10
CA PHE A 64 -2.74 -2.57 5.11
C PHE A 64 -4.06 -2.05 5.69
N ILE A 65 -4.40 -2.44 6.92
CA ILE A 65 -5.59 -1.92 7.62
C ILE A 65 -5.45 -0.41 7.83
N ASP A 66 -4.29 0.05 8.29
CA ASP A 66 -3.98 1.48 8.46
C ASP A 66 -4.10 2.23 7.12
N MET A 67 -3.56 1.65 6.04
CA MET A 67 -3.69 2.22 4.70
C MET A 67 -5.15 2.38 4.28
N CYS A 68 -5.99 1.37 4.53
CA CYS A 68 -7.42 1.45 4.25
C CYS A 68 -8.10 2.56 5.05
N ASN A 69 -7.74 2.73 6.33
CA ASN A 69 -8.28 3.80 7.18
C ASN A 69 -7.88 5.19 6.65
N TRP A 70 -6.62 5.40 6.25
CA TRP A 70 -6.17 6.69 5.72
C TRP A 70 -6.81 7.03 4.36
N LEU A 71 -7.06 6.01 3.54
CA LEU A 71 -7.77 6.11 2.28
C LEU A 71 -9.29 6.22 2.44
N ASP A 72 -9.83 6.07 3.65
CA ASP A 72 -11.27 6.10 3.92
C ASP A 72 -12.03 5.05 3.08
N VAL A 73 -11.52 3.81 3.12
CA VAL A 73 -12.11 2.62 2.47
C VAL A 73 -12.20 1.46 3.45
N SER A 74 -13.17 0.55 3.23
CA SER A 74 -13.36 -0.62 4.08
C SER A 74 -12.25 -1.65 3.87
N PRO A 75 -11.52 -2.08 4.91
CA PRO A 75 -10.47 -3.11 4.77
C PRO A 75 -10.97 -4.42 4.16
N MET A 76 -12.18 -4.85 4.50
CA MET A 76 -12.78 -6.08 3.99
C MET A 76 -13.07 -6.00 2.48
N LYS A 77 -13.68 -4.89 2.03
CA LYS A 77 -13.95 -4.67 0.60
C LYS A 77 -12.63 -4.50 -0.18
N SER A 78 -11.67 -3.80 0.41
CA SER A 78 -10.34 -3.60 -0.16
C SER A 78 -9.60 -4.91 -0.35
N PHE A 79 -9.63 -5.81 0.63
CA PHE A 79 -9.00 -7.13 0.52
C PHE A 79 -9.59 -7.94 -0.65
N LEU A 80 -10.92 -7.98 -0.76
CA LEU A 80 -11.59 -8.66 -1.87
C LEU A 80 -11.21 -8.05 -3.23
N SER A 81 -11.17 -6.72 -3.33
CA SER A 81 -10.76 -6.01 -4.54
C SER A 81 -9.33 -6.37 -4.95
N VAL A 82 -8.38 -6.32 -4.02
CA VAL A 82 -6.98 -6.68 -4.25
C VAL A 82 -6.84 -8.16 -4.64
N GLN A 83 -7.58 -9.06 -3.99
CA GLN A 83 -7.57 -10.49 -4.31
C GLN A 83 -8.06 -10.76 -5.75
N VAL A 84 -9.05 -10.01 -6.24
CA VAL A 84 -9.52 -10.12 -7.63
C VAL A 84 -8.45 -9.64 -8.61
N SER A 85 -7.77 -8.53 -8.32
CA SER A 85 -6.69 -8.00 -9.16
C SER A 85 -5.54 -9.00 -9.34
N PHE A 86 -5.27 -9.85 -8.35
CA PHE A 86 -4.25 -10.90 -8.46
C PHE A 86 -4.65 -12.05 -9.39
N LYS A 87 -5.95 -12.38 -9.48
CA LYS A 87 -6.44 -13.48 -10.35
C LYS A 87 -6.45 -13.13 -11.83
N GLN A 88 -6.47 -11.84 -12.18
CA GLN A 88 -6.45 -11.40 -13.58
C GLN A 88 -5.05 -11.41 -14.21
N GLN A 89 -4.01 -11.64 -13.40
CA GLN A 89 -2.61 -11.71 -13.84
C GLN A 89 -2.05 -13.14 -13.84
N SER A 90 -2.89 -14.16 -13.60
CA SER A 90 -2.55 -15.59 -13.62
C SER A 90 -3.08 -16.28 -14.86
#